data_AF-A0A2N8NM00-F1
#
_entry.id   AF-A0A2N8NM00-F1
#
_cell.length_a   1.000
_cell.length_b   1.000
_cell.length_c   1.000
_cell.angle_alpha   90.00
_cell.angle_beta   90.00
_cell.angle_gamma   90.00
#
_symmetry.space_group_name_H-M   'P 1'
#
loop_
_entity.id
_entity.type
_entity.pdbx_description
1 polymer ?
#
loop_
_entity_poly.entity_id
_entity_poly.type
_entity_poly.pdbx_seq_one_letter_code
_entity_poly.pdbx_strand_id
1 'polypeptide(L)'
;MCSTCRKKARSKASHEARVQAAYGLLPGEYDRLFEHQGGRCGICGGTRRQRLSVDHCHRTHLVRGLLCRMCNGRLLTAARDRPEILRAAADYLEDPPAQRHLGPRYHQDKEGHGDPAR
;
A
#
# COMPACT_ATOMS: atom_id res chain seq x y z
N MET A 1 -5.92 -20.14 29.22
CA MET A 1 -5.93 -19.42 27.92
C MET A 1 -7.23 -19.76 27.17
N CYS A 2 -8.06 -18.79 26.76
CA CYS A 2 -9.35 -19.06 26.12
C CYS A 2 -9.23 -19.45 24.63
N SER A 3 -10.30 -19.97 24.02
CA SER A 3 -10.31 -20.45 22.63
C SER A 3 -9.99 -19.36 21.60
N THR A 4 -10.40 -18.12 21.84
CA THR A 4 -10.12 -16.97 20.98
C THR A 4 -8.65 -16.55 21.06
N CYS A 5 -8.05 -16.56 22.25
CA CYS A 5 -6.61 -16.33 22.43
C CYS A 5 -5.77 -17.39 21.71
N ARG A 6 -6.18 -18.68 21.76
CA ARG A 6 -5.51 -19.75 21.00
C ARG A 6 -5.59 -19.52 19.48
N LYS A 7 -6.76 -19.14 18.96
CA LYS A 7 -6.94 -18.83 17.52
C LYS A 7 -6.04 -17.67 17.08
N LYS A 8 -5.96 -16.60 17.87
CA LYS A 8 -5.08 -15.45 17.58
C LYS A 8 -3.60 -15.83 17.58
N ALA A 9 -3.15 -16.58 18.58
CA ALA A 9 -1.77 -17.06 18.67
C ALA A 9 -1.40 -17.94 17.46
N ARG A 10 -2.27 -18.89 17.08
CA ARG A 10 -2.07 -19.72 15.87
C ARG A 10 -2.00 -18.85 14.61
N SER A 11 -2.90 -17.89 14.44
CA SER A 11 -2.87 -16.98 13.28
C SER A 11 -1.57 -16.16 13.21
N LYS A 12 -1.03 -15.73 14.36
CA LYS A 12 0.27 -15.03 14.41
C LYS A 12 1.40 -15.96 13.97
N ALA A 13 1.51 -17.14 14.59
CA ALA A 13 2.55 -18.12 14.24
C ALA A 13 2.49 -18.54 12.77
N SER A 14 1.30 -18.82 12.22
CA SER A 14 1.15 -19.18 10.80
C SER A 14 1.51 -18.02 9.87
N HIS A 15 1.20 -16.78 10.24
CA HIS A 15 1.60 -15.62 9.45
C HIS A 15 3.12 -15.44 9.46
N GLU A 16 3.73 -15.53 10.64
CA GLU A 16 5.16 -15.43 10.82
C GLU A 16 5.88 -16.50 9.99
N ALA A 17 5.53 -17.78 10.14
CA ALA A 17 6.12 -18.86 9.35
C ALA A 17 6.03 -18.62 7.83
N ARG A 18 4.88 -18.12 7.33
CA ARG A 18 4.73 -17.78 5.91
C ARG A 18 5.63 -16.62 5.50
N VAL A 19 5.77 -15.61 6.35
CA VAL A 19 6.63 -14.45 6.08
C VAL A 19 8.11 -14.87 6.03
N GLN A 20 8.54 -15.71 6.97
CA GLN A 20 9.89 -16.27 6.96
C GLN A 20 10.15 -17.06 5.67
N ALA A 21 9.24 -17.98 5.32
CA ALA A 21 9.39 -18.82 4.14
C ALA A 21 9.37 -18.05 2.81
N ALA A 22 8.55 -16.99 2.70
CA ALA A 22 8.38 -16.24 1.45
C ALA A 22 9.39 -15.08 1.29
N TYR A 23 9.87 -14.50 2.37
CA TYR A 23 10.65 -13.26 2.34
C TYR A 23 11.97 -13.32 3.13
N GLY A 24 12.27 -14.44 3.78
CA GLY A 24 13.53 -14.63 4.50
C GLY A 24 13.68 -13.80 5.78
N LEU A 25 12.62 -13.15 6.25
CA LEU A 25 12.64 -12.43 7.54
C LEU A 25 12.79 -13.42 8.69
N LEU A 26 13.54 -13.06 9.72
CA LEU A 26 13.69 -13.81 10.97
C LEU A 26 12.45 -13.65 11.87
N PRO A 27 12.28 -14.51 12.90
CA PRO A 27 11.22 -14.35 13.89
C PRO A 27 11.21 -12.93 14.49
N GLY A 28 10.02 -12.31 14.54
CA GLY A 28 9.83 -10.95 15.04
C GLY A 28 10.29 -9.80 14.13
N GLU A 29 11.00 -10.02 13.02
CA GLU A 29 11.45 -8.93 12.15
C GLU A 29 10.30 -8.21 11.43
N TYR A 30 9.24 -8.94 11.08
CA TYR A 30 8.02 -8.33 10.58
C TYR A 30 7.43 -7.34 11.59
N ASP A 31 7.34 -7.74 12.86
CA ASP A 31 6.77 -6.92 13.93
C ASP A 31 7.67 -5.69 14.17
N ARG A 32 9.00 -5.87 14.17
CA ARG A 32 9.97 -4.75 14.27
C ARG A 32 9.82 -3.75 13.11
N LEU A 33 9.68 -4.24 11.89
CA LEU A 33 9.48 -3.39 10.71
C LEU A 33 8.11 -2.68 10.76
N PHE A 34 7.08 -3.37 11.24
CA PHE A 34 5.75 -2.80 11.46
C PHE A 34 5.78 -1.68 12.51
N GLU A 35 6.46 -1.90 13.63
CA GLU A 35 6.65 -0.90 14.69
C GLU A 35 7.49 0.28 14.21
N HIS A 36 8.57 0.04 13.47
CA HIS A 36 9.41 1.09 12.88
C HIS A 36 8.60 1.98 11.92
N GLN A 37 7.67 1.40 11.15
CA GLN A 37 6.73 2.15 10.31
C GLN A 37 5.53 2.75 11.08
N GLY A 38 5.52 2.72 12.41
CA GLY A 38 4.43 3.24 13.23
C GLY A 38 3.09 2.53 13.00
N GLY A 39 3.12 1.26 12.61
CA GLY A 39 1.95 0.46 12.26
C GLY A 39 1.20 0.91 11.00
N ARG A 40 1.90 1.60 10.09
CA ARG A 40 1.31 2.24 8.90
C ARG A 40 1.94 1.75 7.60
N CYS A 41 1.19 1.92 6.52
CA CYS A 41 1.69 1.70 5.16
C CYS A 41 2.85 2.64 4.86
N GLY A 42 3.98 2.09 4.39
CA GLY A 42 5.18 2.88 4.05
C GLY A 42 5.01 3.87 2.88
N ILE A 43 3.93 3.75 2.09
CA ILE A 43 3.62 4.70 1.00
C ILE A 43 2.55 5.71 1.42
N CYS A 44 1.35 5.25 1.78
CA CYS A 44 0.23 6.15 2.01
C CYS A 44 0.05 6.59 3.48
N GLY A 45 0.88 6.10 4.41
CA GLY A 45 0.78 6.43 5.84
C GLY A 45 -0.49 5.92 6.54
N GLY A 46 -1.38 5.22 5.83
CA GLY A 46 -2.65 4.72 6.35
C GLY A 46 -2.47 3.48 7.23
N THR A 47 -3.24 3.42 8.32
CA THR A 47 -3.38 2.22 9.14
C THR A 47 -4.35 1.24 8.50
N ARG A 48 -4.22 -0.05 8.83
CA ARG A 48 -5.10 -1.11 8.30
C ARG A 48 -5.49 -2.07 9.42
N ARG A 49 -6.74 -2.57 9.37
CA ARG A 49 -7.20 -3.67 10.23
C ARG A 49 -6.55 -5.01 9.85
N GLN A 50 -6.21 -5.16 8.57
CA GLN A 50 -5.52 -6.33 8.05
C GLN A 50 -4.00 -6.11 8.14
N ARG A 51 -3.26 -7.21 8.19
CA ARG A 51 -1.80 -7.18 8.13
C ARG A 51 -1.31 -6.54 6.84
N LEU A 52 -0.24 -5.77 6.93
CA LEU A 52 0.43 -5.18 5.78
C LEU A 52 1.21 -6.25 5.00
N SER A 53 1.26 -6.09 3.69
CA SER A 53 2.04 -6.93 2.76
C SER A 53 3.52 -6.58 2.87
N VAL A 54 4.40 -7.59 2.80
CA VAL A 54 5.84 -7.37 2.67
C VAL A 54 6.13 -7.02 1.21
N ASP A 55 6.61 -5.81 0.98
CA ASP A 55 7.06 -5.33 -0.33
C ASP A 55 8.54 -5.66 -0.53
N HIS A 56 8.89 -6.05 -1.74
CA HIS A 56 10.26 -6.44 -2.10
C HIS A 56 10.56 -6.09 -3.55
N CYS A 57 11.84 -5.88 -3.87
CA CYS A 57 12.25 -5.67 -5.23
C CYS A 57 12.26 -7.00 -6.00
N HIS A 58 11.52 -7.08 -7.11
CA HIS A 58 11.46 -8.31 -7.93
C HIS A 58 12.77 -8.66 -8.66
N ARG A 59 13.77 -7.76 -8.66
CA ARG A 59 15.09 -8.00 -9.28
C ARG A 59 16.14 -8.48 -8.29
N THR A 60 16.18 -7.87 -7.10
CA THR A 60 17.21 -8.14 -6.08
C THR A 60 16.69 -8.99 -4.93
N HIS A 61 15.37 -9.20 -4.86
CA HIS A 61 14.65 -9.83 -3.75
C HIS A 61 14.81 -9.12 -2.39
N LEU A 62 15.39 -7.91 -2.37
CA LEU A 62 15.52 -7.12 -1.15
C LEU A 62 14.15 -6.63 -0.68
N VAL A 63 13.82 -6.90 0.58
CA VAL A 63 12.65 -6.35 1.27
C VAL A 63 12.78 -4.83 1.36
N ARG A 64 11.75 -4.10 0.96
CA ARG A 64 11.71 -2.63 0.99
C ARG A 64 10.91 -2.09 2.17
N GLY A 65 9.84 -2.78 2.58
CA GLY A 65 8.96 -2.29 3.64
C GLY A 65 7.64 -3.06 3.73
N LEU A 66 6.72 -2.54 4.55
CA LEU A 66 5.35 -3.05 4.68
C LEU A 66 4.33 -2.08 4.07
N LEU A 67 3.50 -2.59 3.18
CA LEU A 67 2.53 -1.79 2.42
C LEU A 67 1.10 -2.32 2.58
N CYS A 68 0.12 -1.44 2.48
CA CYS A 68 -1.27 -1.89 2.39
C CYS A 68 -1.54 -2.57 1.03
N ARG A 69 -2.58 -3.42 0.96
CA ARG A 69 -2.93 -4.15 -0.28
C ARG A 69 -3.10 -3.25 -1.50
N MET A 70 -3.63 -2.03 -1.30
CA MET A 70 -3.84 -1.07 -2.38
C MET A 70 -2.50 -0.52 -2.91
N CYS A 71 -1.62 -0.06 -2.03
CA CYS A 71 -0.32 0.46 -2.44
C CYS A 71 0.54 -0.65 -3.06
N ASN A 72 0.59 -1.83 -2.42
CA ASN A 72 1.42 -2.94 -2.89
C ASN A 72 0.92 -3.51 -4.23
N GLY A 73 -0.35 -3.90 -4.29
CA GLY A 73 -0.88 -4.69 -5.41
C GLY A 73 -1.56 -3.88 -6.51
N ARG A 74 -1.72 -2.57 -6.34
CA ARG A 74 -2.32 -1.69 -7.36
C ARG A 74 -1.38 -0.58 -7.75
N LEU A 75 -0.93 0.24 -6.80
CA LEU A 75 -0.08 1.40 -7.12
C LEU A 75 1.28 0.97 -7.68
N LEU A 76 2.05 0.16 -6.94
CA LEU A 76 3.37 -0.28 -7.40
C LEU A 76 3.29 -1.18 -8.63
N THR A 77 2.27 -2.04 -8.70
CA THR A 77 2.01 -2.88 -9.88
C THR A 77 1.67 -2.04 -11.12
N ALA A 78 0.83 -1.00 -10.99
CA ALA A 78 0.51 -0.10 -12.10
C ALA A 78 1.73 0.70 -12.57
N ALA A 79 2.57 1.14 -11.63
CA ALA A 79 3.85 1.76 -11.93
C ALA A 79 4.92 0.77 -12.42
N ARG A 80 4.65 -0.55 -12.41
CA ARG A 80 5.60 -1.62 -12.75
C ARG A 80 6.92 -1.52 -11.98
N ASP A 81 6.85 -1.14 -10.70
CA ASP A 81 8.01 -0.86 -9.85
C ASP A 81 8.97 0.23 -10.39
N ARG A 82 8.50 1.11 -11.28
CA ARG A 82 9.30 2.19 -11.89
C ARG A 82 9.08 3.52 -11.15
N PRO A 83 10.06 4.01 -10.36
CA PRO A 83 9.90 5.26 -9.61
C PRO A 83 9.61 6.48 -10.48
N GLU A 84 10.14 6.50 -11.71
CA GLU A 84 9.90 7.59 -12.66
C GLU A 84 8.44 7.73 -13.07
N ILE A 85 7.67 6.63 -13.13
CA ILE A 85 6.22 6.70 -13.41
C ILE A 85 5.48 7.31 -12.22
N LEU A 86 5.90 7.01 -11.00
CA LEU A 86 5.28 7.58 -9.80
C LEU A 86 5.56 9.07 -9.67
N ARG A 87 6.77 9.53 -10.03
CA ARG A 87 7.10 10.97 -10.08
C ARG A 87 6.27 11.66 -11.17
N ALA A 88 6.25 11.11 -12.39
CA ALA A 88 5.43 11.65 -13.46
C ALA A 88 3.93 11.69 -13.12
N ALA A 89 3.43 10.73 -12.34
CA ALA A 89 2.05 10.74 -11.86
C ALA A 89 1.79 11.86 -10.85
N ALA A 90 2.76 12.17 -9.97
CA ALA A 90 2.67 13.33 -9.09
C ALA A 90 2.67 14.63 -9.92
N ASP A 91 3.62 14.77 -10.84
CA ASP A 91 3.72 15.93 -11.73
C ASP A 91 2.42 16.15 -12.53
N TYR A 92 1.81 15.07 -13.06
CA TYR A 92 0.55 15.12 -13.79
C TYR A 92 -0.64 15.63 -12.95
N LEU A 93 -0.66 15.32 -11.64
CA LEU A 93 -1.72 15.77 -10.75
C LEU A 93 -1.52 17.24 -10.32
N GLU A 94 -0.27 17.68 -10.19
CA GLU A 94 0.09 19.05 -9.80
C GLU A 94 -0.01 20.04 -10.96
N ASP A 95 0.37 19.63 -12.18
CA ASP A 95 0.24 20.42 -13.41
C ASP A 95 -0.50 19.62 -14.51
N PRO A 96 -1.84 19.47 -14.40
CA PRO A 96 -2.59 18.69 -15.37
C PRO A 96 -2.56 19.36 -16.75
N PRO A 97 -2.22 18.63 -17.83
CA PRO A 97 -2.09 19.22 -19.16
C PRO A 97 -3.39 19.85 -19.67
N ALA A 98 -4.55 19.33 -19.26
CA ALA A 98 -5.83 19.94 -19.58
C ALA A 98 -5.96 21.35 -19.00
N GLN A 99 -5.56 21.55 -17.74
CA GLN A 99 -5.61 22.88 -17.11
C GLN A 99 -4.60 23.84 -17.74
N ARG A 100 -3.38 23.37 -18.00
CA ARG A 100 -2.32 24.17 -18.62
C ARG A 100 -2.63 24.60 -20.05
N HIS A 101 -3.21 23.71 -20.86
CA HIS A 101 -3.39 23.95 -22.29
C HIS A 101 -4.79 24.41 -22.68
N LEU A 102 -5.83 24.01 -21.93
CA LEU A 102 -7.22 24.35 -22.24
C LEU A 102 -7.82 25.30 -21.20
N GLY A 103 -7.19 25.48 -20.04
CA GLY A 103 -7.79 26.12 -18.87
C GLY A 103 -8.71 25.18 -18.09
N PRO A 104 -9.37 25.66 -17.02
CA PRO A 104 -10.27 24.85 -16.21
C PRO A 104 -11.41 24.24 -17.05
N ARG A 105 -11.64 22.94 -16.88
CA ARG A 105 -12.75 22.19 -17.47
C ARG A 105 -13.34 21.26 -16.43
N TYR A 106 -14.66 21.16 -16.41
CA TYR A 106 -15.39 20.26 -15.53
C TYR A 106 -15.89 19.07 -16.34
N HIS A 107 -15.82 17.87 -15.75
CA HIS A 107 -16.52 16.74 -16.34
C HIS A 107 -18.02 17.04 -16.37
N GLN A 108 -18.67 16.75 -17.49
CA GLN A 108 -20.11 16.86 -17.56
C GLN A 108 -20.67 15.63 -16.84
N ASP A 109 -21.24 15.82 -15.66
CA ASP A 109 -22.05 14.79 -15.04
C ASP A 109 -23.18 14.48 -16.03
N LYS A 110 -23.21 13.27 -16.57
CA LYS A 110 -24.45 12.78 -17.17
C LYS A 110 -25.42 12.71 -16.01
N GLU A 111 -26.46 13.55 -16.03
CA GLU A 111 -27.46 13.66 -14.96
C GLU A 111 -27.72 12.29 -14.31
N GLY A 112 -27.45 12.19 -13.00
CA GLY A 112 -28.01 11.11 -12.19
C GLY A 112 -27.08 10.27 -11.31
N HIS A 113 -26.00 10.77 -10.71
CA HIS A 113 -25.50 10.28 -9.40
C HIS A 113 -24.83 11.44 -8.64
N GLY A 114 -25.56 12.02 -7.66
CA GLY A 114 -25.23 13.21 -6.87
C GLY A 114 -23.88 13.15 -6.10
N ASP A 115 -23.36 14.26 -5.58
CA ASP A 115 -24.01 15.19 -4.63
C ASP A 115 -23.45 16.63 -4.76
N PRO A 116 -24.29 17.68 -4.90
CA PRO A 116 -23.88 19.08 -4.78
C PRO A 116 -24.02 19.54 -3.33
N ALA A 117 -23.04 19.22 -2.48
CA ALA A 117 -22.93 19.79 -1.14
C ALA A 117 -21.48 20.14 -0.81
N ARG A 118 -21.06 21.33 -1.27
CA ARG A 118 -20.11 22.20 -0.58
C ARG A 118 -20.75 23.56 -0.42
#